data_AF-A0A811TEU8-F1
#
_entry.id   AF-A0A811TEU8-F1
#
_cell.length_a   1.000
_cell.length_b   1.000
_cell.length_c   1.000
_cell.angle_alpha   90.00
_cell.angle_beta   90.00
_cell.angle_gamma   90.00
#
_symmetry.space_group_name_H-M   'P 1'
#
loop_
_entity.id
_entity.type
_entity.pdbx_description
1 polymer ?
#
loop_
_entity_poly.entity_id
_entity_poly.type
_entity_poly.pdbx_seq_one_letter_code
_entity_poly.pdbx_strand_id
1 'polypeptide(L)'
;MKRELIVGMLLVLLLACTTVQAQAATTEVHVVKYDSDGTTILNETNVTYQWMEKNLKVHGDGVTHYYFQGPTFDPDNLWDPCETINIKDKGAVKGTNVMDLCDLVGGMLPGDEVEIKASDGFSRRFAWDDVYSYSYQPEQGPMVLTWYHADDGYVPDYYGGMQLVFFADDNMFGNWDMHEYMDEKYWNYYKPDLPSSSGLSIKQVDEITIYSIEPLPQTVSAQSSVILWGPYITNTDTNSTTINWKSEDATLGTVRYATEEYYAENGEYDHAINDNENKQLHHLVVRDLTPNTVYHYQLTVGSDYAGDCTFRTYGDCSFTFIVYGDTREQTGLFTQMERHKLVSDRIAEEENISFVIHTGDFVCYGNDLDEWNDFFDAGRTMLANTTIYPVPGNHEDNHSNYYDAFRMSGWYSFDCGNAHFGILDSNDWAAPHTTEQTAWLQGDIESDATWKFVSFHHPIYSSDERHRGGWKNDAWEDILINNSVDAVFNGHVHVYERYEENGIQYVVLGCGGAPLYSLAEEKIAGYQNSFEHALGYARITIEGDKATMDVIKVADISEDNKAVTHIYPPDTVFETVTFNKKQSPANSTIFLMVILFTASVIIRMNKKKEKK
;
A
#
# COMPACT_ATOMS: atom_id res chain seq x y z
N MET A 1 89.52 -35.07 -5.72
CA MET A 1 88.57 -34.09 -5.14
C MET A 1 88.45 -32.92 -6.11
N LYS A 2 87.80 -33.07 -7.28
CA LYS A 2 86.35 -32.87 -7.55
C LYS A 2 85.86 -31.58 -6.87
N ARG A 3 85.84 -30.41 -7.53
CA ARG A 3 84.86 -29.95 -8.57
C ARG A 3 83.47 -30.44 -8.21
N GLU A 4 82.68 -29.61 -7.50
CA GLU A 4 81.21 -29.43 -7.53
C GLU A 4 80.84 -28.51 -6.35
N LEU A 5 80.52 -27.22 -6.58
CA LEU A 5 79.69 -26.37 -5.71
C LEU A 5 79.53 -24.95 -6.30
N ILE A 6 79.12 -24.85 -7.57
CA ILE A 6 78.60 -23.60 -8.17
C ILE A 6 77.41 -23.96 -9.05
N VAL A 7 76.36 -24.54 -8.46
CA VAL A 7 74.99 -24.63 -9.01
C VAL A 7 74.06 -24.76 -7.81
N GLY A 8 73.71 -23.65 -7.17
CA GLY A 8 72.87 -23.70 -5.98
C GLY A 8 72.36 -22.36 -5.46
N MET A 9 72.44 -21.30 -6.27
CA MET A 9 71.97 -19.97 -5.87
C MET A 9 71.35 -19.16 -7.03
N LEU A 10 70.97 -19.83 -8.13
CA LEU A 10 70.29 -19.21 -9.27
C LEU A 10 69.04 -19.98 -9.76
N LEU A 11 68.61 -21.03 -9.05
CA LEU A 11 67.43 -21.83 -9.42
C LEU A 11 66.28 -21.79 -8.39
N VAL A 12 66.39 -20.98 -7.32
CA VAL A 12 65.35 -20.83 -6.28
C VAL A 12 64.60 -19.50 -6.39
N LEU A 13 64.94 -18.66 -7.37
CA LEU A 13 64.31 -17.35 -7.62
C LEU A 13 63.39 -17.34 -8.85
N LEU A 14 63.01 -18.51 -9.37
CA LEU A 14 62.16 -18.66 -10.57
C LEU A 14 60.91 -19.54 -10.38
N LEU A 15 60.57 -19.90 -9.14
CA LEU A 15 59.32 -20.60 -8.80
C LEU A 15 58.71 -20.04 -7.51
N ALA A 16 58.34 -18.77 -7.56
CA ALA A 16 57.29 -18.21 -6.73
C ALA A 16 56.45 -17.24 -7.59
N CYS A 17 56.08 -17.67 -8.79
CA CYS A 17 54.80 -17.22 -9.34
C CYS A 17 53.74 -17.88 -8.48
N THR A 18 53.35 -17.24 -7.38
CA THR A 18 52.02 -17.44 -6.84
C THR A 18 51.10 -17.11 -8.00
N THR A 19 50.50 -18.14 -8.60
CA THR A 19 49.34 -17.95 -9.46
C THR A 19 48.32 -17.25 -8.59
N VAL A 20 48.18 -15.92 -8.75
CA VAL A 20 46.94 -15.25 -8.40
C VAL A 20 45.90 -15.99 -9.23
N GLN A 21 45.12 -16.88 -8.60
CA GLN A 21 43.96 -17.43 -9.28
C GLN A 21 43.12 -16.21 -9.63
N ALA A 22 43.02 -15.90 -10.92
CA ALA A 22 42.03 -14.96 -11.40
C ALA A 22 40.68 -15.54 -10.99
N GLN A 23 40.08 -14.95 -9.97
CA GLN A 23 38.74 -15.29 -9.54
C GLN A 23 37.80 -14.89 -10.67
N ALA A 24 36.93 -15.81 -11.09
CA ALA A 24 35.97 -15.51 -12.14
C ALA A 24 35.03 -14.40 -11.67
N ALA A 25 34.65 -13.52 -12.57
CA ALA A 25 33.69 -12.47 -12.24
C ALA A 25 32.37 -13.08 -11.75
N THR A 26 31.80 -12.54 -10.68
CA THR A 26 30.54 -13.04 -10.11
C THR A 26 29.38 -12.76 -11.06
N THR A 27 28.50 -13.76 -11.24
CA THR A 27 27.30 -13.68 -12.11
C THR A 27 26.01 -14.04 -11.39
N GLU A 28 26.12 -14.47 -10.14
CA GLU A 28 25.05 -14.90 -9.24
C GLU A 28 25.39 -14.41 -7.83
N VAL A 29 24.36 -14.06 -7.07
CA VAL A 29 24.47 -13.65 -5.67
C VAL A 29 23.55 -14.52 -4.82
N HIS A 30 24.09 -15.03 -3.71
CA HIS A 30 23.36 -15.70 -2.65
C HIS A 30 22.83 -14.64 -1.69
N VAL A 31 21.51 -14.58 -1.51
CA VAL A 31 20.89 -13.70 -0.53
C VAL A 31 20.36 -14.58 0.60
N VAL A 32 20.74 -14.26 1.84
CA VAL A 32 20.37 -15.04 3.02
C VAL A 32 20.01 -14.12 4.18
N LYS A 33 18.96 -14.47 4.93
CA LYS A 33 18.60 -13.81 6.18
C LYS A 33 18.85 -14.77 7.34
N TYR A 34 19.73 -14.36 8.25
CA TYR A 34 19.96 -15.02 9.53
C TYR A 34 19.12 -14.37 10.63
N ASP A 35 18.80 -15.17 11.62
CA ASP A 35 18.24 -14.80 12.92
C ASP A 35 19.25 -13.99 13.77
N SER A 36 18.82 -13.46 14.92
CA SER A 36 19.66 -12.79 15.92
C SER A 36 20.77 -13.64 16.54
N ASP A 37 20.68 -14.97 16.43
CA ASP A 37 21.79 -15.83 16.83
C ASP A 37 22.96 -15.78 15.82
N GLY A 38 22.75 -15.15 14.66
CA GLY A 38 23.72 -14.98 13.58
C GLY A 38 24.09 -16.27 12.85
N THR A 39 23.32 -17.35 13.04
CA THR A 39 23.62 -18.69 12.49
C THR A 39 22.42 -19.44 11.93
N THR A 40 21.21 -19.19 12.43
CA THR A 40 19.97 -19.84 11.97
C THR A 40 19.45 -19.13 10.72
N ILE A 41 19.33 -19.85 9.61
CA ILE A 41 18.81 -19.32 8.35
C ILE A 41 17.28 -19.23 8.43
N LEU A 42 16.74 -18.02 8.31
CA LEU A 42 15.30 -17.74 8.24
C LEU A 42 14.76 -17.91 6.82
N ASN A 43 15.50 -17.42 5.82
CA ASN A 43 15.18 -17.58 4.41
C ASN A 43 16.45 -17.36 3.55
N GLU A 44 16.52 -17.98 2.38
CA GLU A 44 17.63 -17.80 1.46
C GLU A 44 17.20 -18.03 0.00
N THR A 45 17.89 -17.39 -0.94
CA THR A 45 17.71 -17.59 -2.37
C THR A 45 19.00 -17.30 -3.14
N ASN A 46 19.10 -17.81 -4.36
CA ASN A 46 20.19 -17.50 -5.29
C ASN A 46 19.60 -16.86 -6.54
N VAL A 47 20.15 -15.71 -6.95
CA VAL A 47 19.68 -14.99 -8.14
C VAL A 47 20.83 -14.63 -9.07
N THR A 48 20.67 -14.97 -10.35
CA THR A 48 21.63 -14.60 -11.40
C THR A 48 21.35 -13.19 -11.90
N TYR A 49 22.36 -12.52 -12.47
CA TYR A 49 22.15 -11.17 -13.01
C TYR A 49 21.10 -11.14 -14.13
N GLN A 50 20.98 -12.19 -14.96
CA GLN A 50 19.94 -12.24 -15.99
C GLN A 50 18.54 -12.35 -15.38
N TRP A 51 18.40 -13.06 -14.25
CA TRP A 51 17.15 -13.11 -13.53
C TRP A 51 16.83 -11.74 -12.91
N MET A 52 17.82 -11.10 -12.29
CA MET A 52 17.67 -9.76 -11.71
C MET A 52 17.25 -8.73 -12.77
N GLU A 53 17.93 -8.67 -13.93
CA GLU A 53 17.60 -7.75 -15.03
C GLU A 53 16.18 -7.97 -15.60
N LYS A 54 15.70 -9.21 -15.59
CA LYS A 54 14.37 -9.55 -16.13
C LYS A 54 13.24 -9.29 -15.15
N ASN A 55 13.44 -9.53 -13.85
CA ASN A 55 12.35 -9.59 -12.87
C ASN A 55 12.35 -8.44 -11.86
N LEU A 56 13.47 -7.72 -11.71
CA LEU A 56 13.59 -6.59 -10.80
C LEU A 56 13.82 -5.29 -11.57
N LYS A 57 13.56 -4.16 -10.91
CA LYS A 57 13.78 -2.85 -11.50
C LYS A 57 15.28 -2.67 -11.82
N VAL A 58 15.58 -2.27 -13.05
CA VAL A 58 16.95 -1.93 -13.45
C VAL A 58 17.24 -0.49 -13.07
N HIS A 59 18.26 -0.29 -12.24
CA HIS A 59 18.81 1.01 -11.90
C HIS A 59 19.96 1.36 -12.82
N GLY A 60 20.06 2.64 -13.21
CA GLY A 60 21.13 3.17 -14.06
C GLY A 60 20.84 3.00 -15.55
N ASP A 61 21.34 3.93 -16.34
CA ASP A 61 21.11 3.99 -17.79
C ASP A 61 22.29 3.43 -18.61
N GLY A 62 23.43 3.13 -17.95
CA GLY A 62 24.68 2.76 -18.61
C GLY A 62 25.34 3.91 -19.37
N VAL A 63 24.97 5.16 -19.07
CA VAL A 63 25.55 6.40 -19.63
C VAL A 63 26.03 7.34 -18.53
N THR A 64 25.28 7.45 -17.43
CA THR A 64 25.58 8.29 -16.27
C THR A 64 26.66 7.66 -15.41
N HIS A 65 27.74 8.40 -15.15
CA HIS A 65 28.86 7.93 -14.33
C HIS A 65 28.61 8.21 -12.85
N TYR A 66 28.93 7.23 -12.01
CA TYR A 66 28.85 7.33 -10.55
C TYR A 66 30.25 7.34 -9.93
N TYR A 67 30.41 8.09 -8.85
CA TYR A 67 31.71 8.38 -8.25
C TYR A 67 31.72 8.13 -6.75
N PHE A 68 32.90 7.78 -6.24
CA PHE A 68 33.20 7.69 -4.80
C PHE A 68 34.45 8.51 -4.48
N GLN A 69 34.80 8.61 -3.21
CA GLN A 69 35.99 9.32 -2.78
C GLN A 69 37.03 8.43 -2.09
N GLY A 70 38.29 8.65 -2.45
CA GLY A 70 39.43 8.14 -1.68
C GLY A 70 39.77 9.05 -0.50
N PRO A 71 40.77 8.70 0.33
CA PRO A 71 41.23 9.59 1.39
C PRO A 71 41.80 10.89 0.82
N THR A 72 41.52 12.02 1.48
CA THR A 72 41.98 13.34 1.02
C THR A 72 43.48 13.53 1.18
N PHE A 73 44.08 12.81 2.13
CA PHE A 73 45.46 12.99 2.60
C PHE A 73 45.77 14.41 3.11
N ASP A 74 44.74 15.21 3.40
CA ASP A 74 44.85 16.54 3.96
C ASP A 74 44.40 16.51 5.43
N PRO A 75 45.32 16.70 6.40
CA PRO A 75 44.98 16.66 7.81
C PRO A 75 44.03 17.79 8.25
N ASP A 76 43.93 18.88 7.48
CA ASP A 76 43.03 20.00 7.78
C ASP A 76 41.67 19.85 7.06
N ASN A 77 41.54 18.87 6.15
CA ASN A 77 40.32 18.58 5.40
C ASN A 77 40.17 17.08 5.14
N LEU A 78 39.92 16.31 6.19
CA LEU A 78 39.83 14.84 6.11
C LEU A 78 38.58 14.34 5.37
N TRP A 79 37.47 15.06 5.50
CA TRP A 79 36.15 14.63 5.01
C TRP A 79 35.74 15.28 3.68
N ASP A 80 36.40 16.38 3.29
CA ASP A 80 36.14 17.11 2.04
C ASP A 80 34.65 17.33 1.73
N PRO A 81 33.94 18.21 2.46
CA PRO A 81 32.51 18.49 2.28
C PRO A 81 32.10 18.94 0.86
N CYS A 82 33.07 19.34 0.04
CA CYS A 82 32.84 19.75 -1.35
C CYS A 82 33.10 18.63 -2.37
N GLU A 83 33.62 17.48 -1.91
CA GLU A 83 33.81 16.24 -2.68
C GLU A 83 34.63 16.42 -3.97
N THR A 84 35.72 17.19 -3.86
CA THR A 84 36.56 17.58 -4.99
C THR A 84 37.90 16.83 -5.06
N ILE A 85 38.27 16.11 -3.99
CA ILE A 85 39.60 15.51 -3.83
C ILE A 85 39.54 13.99 -4.03
N ASN A 86 40.52 13.41 -4.74
CA ASN A 86 40.70 11.94 -4.86
C ASN A 86 39.45 11.16 -5.29
N ILE A 87 38.70 11.73 -6.24
CA ILE A 87 37.49 11.13 -6.84
C ILE A 87 37.83 9.81 -7.54
N LYS A 88 36.92 8.83 -7.41
CA LYS A 88 37.00 7.47 -7.95
C LYS A 88 35.78 7.20 -8.82
N ASP A 89 35.99 7.26 -10.12
CA ASP A 89 34.99 6.87 -11.11
C ASP A 89 34.69 5.37 -10.99
N LYS A 90 33.41 5.02 -10.83
CA LYS A 90 32.89 3.64 -10.83
C LYS A 90 32.27 3.27 -12.17
N GLY A 91 32.25 4.21 -13.10
CA GLY A 91 31.79 4.09 -14.47
C GLY A 91 30.30 4.32 -14.63
N ALA A 92 29.87 4.23 -15.88
CA ALA A 92 28.48 4.22 -16.24
C ALA A 92 27.91 2.80 -16.15
N VAL A 93 27.06 2.58 -15.15
CA VAL A 93 26.70 1.24 -14.68
C VAL A 93 25.20 0.99 -14.72
N LYS A 94 24.82 -0.28 -14.71
CA LYS A 94 23.44 -0.72 -14.46
C LYS A 94 23.43 -1.83 -13.42
N GLY A 95 22.37 -1.90 -12.65
CA GLY A 95 22.26 -2.86 -11.55
C GLY A 95 20.88 -2.99 -10.97
N THR A 96 20.82 -3.69 -9.84
CA THR A 96 19.62 -3.95 -9.07
C THR A 96 19.79 -3.37 -7.68
N ASN A 97 18.73 -2.80 -7.12
CA ASN A 97 18.76 -2.22 -5.78
C ASN A 97 18.99 -3.32 -4.73
N VAL A 98 19.87 -3.08 -3.76
CA VAL A 98 20.12 -3.99 -2.63
C VAL A 98 18.85 -4.16 -1.80
N MET A 99 18.00 -3.15 -1.69
CA MET A 99 16.69 -3.25 -1.04
C MET A 99 15.84 -4.37 -1.67
N ASP A 100 15.67 -4.34 -3.00
CA ASP A 100 14.88 -5.35 -3.73
C ASP A 100 15.46 -6.76 -3.54
N LEU A 101 16.79 -6.88 -3.40
CA LEU A 101 17.45 -8.16 -3.14
C LEU A 101 17.18 -8.66 -1.72
N CYS A 102 17.26 -7.78 -0.72
CA CYS A 102 16.89 -8.11 0.66
C CYS A 102 15.42 -8.55 0.77
N ASP A 103 14.52 -7.90 0.04
CA ASP A 103 13.08 -8.22 0.05
C ASP A 103 12.77 -9.64 -0.44
N LEU A 104 13.61 -10.23 -1.30
CA LEU A 104 13.46 -11.62 -1.75
C LEU A 104 13.51 -12.64 -0.60
N VAL A 105 14.17 -12.30 0.51
CA VAL A 105 14.31 -13.17 1.69
C VAL A 105 13.55 -12.64 2.91
N GLY A 106 12.56 -11.77 2.69
CA GLY A 106 11.72 -11.21 3.76
C GLY A 106 12.25 -9.89 4.33
N GLY A 107 13.09 -9.18 3.59
CA GLY A 107 13.50 -7.80 3.88
C GLY A 107 14.33 -7.63 5.15
N MET A 108 14.64 -6.39 5.47
CA MET A 108 15.29 -6.00 6.73
C MET A 108 14.30 -5.23 7.62
N LEU A 109 14.39 -5.41 8.93
CA LEU A 109 13.67 -4.63 9.94
C LEU A 109 14.53 -3.46 10.45
N PRO A 110 13.93 -2.36 10.95
CA PRO A 110 14.68 -1.28 11.59
C PRO A 110 15.58 -1.81 12.70
N GLY A 111 16.89 -1.65 12.54
CA GLY A 111 17.93 -2.15 13.46
C GLY A 111 18.67 -3.40 12.99
N ASP A 112 18.18 -4.09 11.96
CA ASP A 112 18.93 -5.16 11.28
C ASP A 112 20.19 -4.59 10.61
N GLU A 113 21.19 -5.47 10.41
CA GLU A 113 22.39 -5.16 9.62
C GLU A 113 22.43 -6.04 8.36
N VAL A 114 22.88 -5.51 7.23
CA VAL A 114 23.21 -6.31 6.05
C VAL A 114 24.71 -6.33 5.82
N GLU A 115 25.27 -7.50 5.59
CA GLU A 115 26.65 -7.70 5.18
C GLU A 115 26.69 -8.00 3.67
N ILE A 116 27.37 -7.13 2.92
CA ILE A 116 27.66 -7.34 1.51
C ILE A 116 29.07 -7.92 1.43
N LYS A 117 29.21 -9.07 0.78
CA LYS A 117 30.44 -9.86 0.80
C LYS A 117 30.88 -10.23 -0.60
N ALA A 118 32.17 -10.04 -0.81
CA ALA A 118 32.89 -10.42 -1.99
C ALA A 118 33.33 -11.87 -1.91
N SER A 119 33.48 -12.47 -3.09
CA SER A 119 33.93 -13.84 -3.26
C SER A 119 35.36 -14.10 -2.76
N ASP A 120 36.16 -13.05 -2.53
CA ASP A 120 37.49 -13.13 -1.89
C ASP A 120 37.45 -13.07 -0.35
N GLY A 121 36.24 -12.96 0.22
CA GLY A 121 35.98 -12.86 1.66
C GLY A 121 36.00 -11.43 2.21
N PHE A 122 36.24 -10.40 1.40
CA PHE A 122 36.09 -9.02 1.85
C PHE A 122 34.61 -8.66 2.02
N SER A 123 34.24 -8.09 3.17
CA SER A 123 32.86 -7.69 3.44
C SER A 123 32.75 -6.33 4.11
N ARG A 124 31.57 -5.72 4.02
CA ARG A 124 31.16 -4.55 4.81
C ARG A 124 29.74 -4.75 5.30
N ARG A 125 29.48 -4.20 6.49
CA ARG A 125 28.14 -4.14 7.07
C ARG A 125 27.55 -2.75 6.88
N PHE A 126 26.25 -2.73 6.69
CA PHE A 126 25.42 -1.54 6.51
C PHE A 126 24.19 -1.69 7.40
N ALA A 127 23.69 -0.58 7.92
CA ALA A 127 22.44 -0.54 8.67
C ALA A 127 21.24 -0.71 7.74
N TRP A 128 20.10 -1.05 8.35
CA TRP A 128 18.79 -0.91 7.72
C TRP A 128 18.59 0.45 7.02
N ASP A 129 18.99 1.55 7.67
CA ASP A 129 18.85 2.89 7.11
C ASP A 129 19.61 3.06 5.79
N ASP A 130 20.81 2.48 5.67
CA ASP A 130 21.62 2.62 4.45
C ASP A 130 20.92 2.01 3.22
N VAL A 131 20.04 1.03 3.44
CA VAL A 131 19.35 0.24 2.41
C VAL A 131 17.94 0.76 2.14
N TYR A 132 17.17 1.12 3.17
CA TYR A 132 15.74 1.45 3.04
C TYR A 132 15.44 2.95 3.11
N SER A 133 16.37 3.76 3.64
CA SER A 133 16.12 5.18 3.94
C SER A 133 16.40 6.14 2.79
N TYR A 134 16.95 5.65 1.67
CA TYR A 134 17.30 6.49 0.51
C TYR A 134 16.10 7.22 -0.11
N SER A 135 14.86 6.74 0.10
CA SER A 135 13.65 7.42 -0.37
C SER A 135 13.38 8.76 0.35
N TYR A 136 13.96 8.96 1.54
CA TYR A 136 13.93 10.20 2.32
C TYR A 136 15.32 10.79 2.61
N GLN A 137 16.36 10.19 2.03
CA GLN A 137 17.76 10.67 2.01
C GLN A 137 18.28 10.66 0.57
N PRO A 138 17.76 11.54 -0.31
CA PRO A 138 18.07 11.52 -1.74
C PRO A 138 19.57 11.72 -2.05
N GLU A 139 20.30 12.40 -1.17
CA GLU A 139 21.73 12.66 -1.34
C GLU A 139 22.60 11.39 -1.26
N GLN A 140 22.25 10.40 -0.44
CA GLN A 140 22.93 9.10 -0.42
C GLN A 140 22.57 8.24 -1.65
N GLY A 141 21.30 8.29 -2.05
CA GLY A 141 20.75 7.48 -3.12
C GLY A 141 20.73 5.97 -2.83
N PRO A 142 20.13 5.16 -3.71
CA PRO A 142 20.02 3.72 -3.48
C PRO A 142 21.38 3.02 -3.58
N MET A 143 21.56 2.00 -2.75
CA MET A 143 22.63 1.00 -2.87
C MET A 143 22.31 0.06 -4.03
N VAL A 144 23.14 0.06 -5.08
CA VAL A 144 22.91 -0.74 -6.28
C VAL A 144 24.01 -1.77 -6.45
N LEU A 145 23.63 -3.03 -6.55
CA LEU A 145 24.50 -4.12 -7.00
C LEU A 145 24.56 -4.09 -8.54
N THR A 146 25.65 -3.56 -9.08
CA THR A 146 25.83 -3.38 -10.51
C THR A 146 26.32 -4.66 -11.17
N TRP A 147 25.74 -5.00 -12.30
CA TRP A 147 26.09 -6.19 -13.10
C TRP A 147 26.47 -5.84 -14.54
N TYR A 148 26.45 -4.54 -14.90
CA TYR A 148 26.87 -4.00 -16.18
C TYR A 148 27.70 -2.74 -15.99
N HIS A 149 28.72 -2.57 -16.84
CA HIS A 149 29.57 -1.39 -16.93
C HIS A 149 29.78 -1.02 -18.40
N ALA A 150 29.67 0.26 -18.76
CA ALA A 150 29.66 0.69 -20.16
C ALA A 150 30.92 0.32 -20.95
N ASP A 151 32.11 0.36 -20.32
CA ASP A 151 33.37 0.02 -20.98
C ASP A 151 33.62 -1.49 -21.11
N ASP A 152 33.06 -2.29 -20.19
CA ASP A 152 33.38 -3.72 -20.08
C ASP A 152 32.22 -4.63 -20.54
N GLY A 153 30.98 -4.13 -20.52
CA GLY A 153 29.77 -4.89 -20.77
C GLY A 153 29.16 -5.49 -19.51
N TYR A 154 28.47 -6.62 -19.68
CA TYR A 154 27.85 -7.37 -18.58
C TYR A 154 28.89 -8.22 -17.85
N VAL A 155 28.65 -8.59 -16.59
CA VAL A 155 29.35 -9.72 -15.97
C VAL A 155 29.16 -10.99 -16.83
N PRO A 156 30.20 -11.84 -17.01
CA PRO A 156 31.50 -11.82 -16.34
C PRO A 156 32.58 -10.95 -17.01
N ASP A 157 32.27 -10.22 -18.08
CA ASP A 157 33.26 -9.37 -18.76
C ASP A 157 33.55 -8.07 -17.98
N TYR A 158 32.60 -7.61 -17.18
CA TYR A 158 32.80 -6.54 -16.19
C TYR A 158 33.92 -6.88 -15.21
N TYR A 159 35.07 -6.19 -15.29
CA TYR A 159 36.27 -6.48 -14.50
C TYR A 159 36.03 -6.42 -12.98
N GLY A 160 35.10 -5.56 -12.57
CA GLY A 160 34.68 -5.44 -11.17
C GLY A 160 33.89 -6.64 -10.65
N GLY A 161 33.42 -7.54 -11.52
CA GLY A 161 32.34 -8.47 -11.19
C GLY A 161 31.08 -7.72 -10.83
N MET A 162 30.15 -8.36 -10.11
CA MET A 162 29.08 -7.58 -9.50
C MET A 162 29.65 -6.66 -8.43
N GLN A 163 29.34 -5.36 -8.52
CA GLN A 163 29.97 -4.32 -7.70
C GLN A 163 28.92 -3.45 -7.00
N LEU A 164 29.12 -3.17 -5.72
CA LEU A 164 28.26 -2.24 -4.98
C LEU A 164 28.61 -0.80 -5.35
N VAL A 165 27.60 -0.02 -5.74
CA VAL A 165 27.70 1.39 -6.12
C VAL A 165 26.49 2.14 -5.55
N PHE A 166 26.71 3.31 -4.95
CA PHE A 166 25.64 4.17 -4.43
C PHE A 166 25.25 5.14 -5.54
N PHE A 167 23.97 5.22 -5.84
CA PHE A 167 23.44 6.09 -6.91
C PHE A 167 22.93 7.39 -6.31
N ALA A 168 23.82 8.12 -5.65
CA ALA A 168 23.58 9.46 -5.11
C ALA A 168 22.99 10.40 -6.16
N ASP A 169 22.15 11.34 -5.73
CA ASP A 169 21.40 12.24 -6.62
C ASP A 169 22.29 13.12 -7.52
N ASP A 170 23.47 13.53 -7.02
CA ASP A 170 24.47 14.27 -7.81
C ASP A 170 25.51 13.36 -8.48
N ASN A 171 25.34 12.04 -8.34
CA ASN A 171 26.19 10.94 -8.78
C ASN A 171 27.55 10.85 -8.05
N MET A 172 27.73 11.55 -6.94
CA MET A 172 28.88 11.42 -6.04
C MET A 172 28.43 10.83 -4.72
N PHE A 173 29.05 9.73 -4.28
CA PHE A 173 28.94 9.28 -2.90
C PHE A 173 30.30 9.44 -2.22
N GLY A 174 30.58 10.62 -1.68
CA GLY A 174 31.90 11.00 -1.17
C GLY A 174 32.12 10.66 0.30
N ASN A 175 33.24 11.15 0.86
CA ASN A 175 33.53 10.94 2.27
C ASN A 175 32.54 11.73 3.15
N TRP A 176 32.03 12.86 2.65
CA TRP A 176 31.07 13.68 3.38
C TRP A 176 29.69 13.03 3.42
N ASP A 177 29.22 12.43 2.34
CA ASP A 177 27.95 11.67 2.37
C ASP A 177 28.02 10.51 3.35
N MET A 178 29.13 9.75 3.35
CA MET A 178 29.36 8.70 4.34
C MET A 178 29.30 9.25 5.77
N HIS A 179 29.81 10.46 6.02
CA HIS A 179 29.77 11.10 7.33
C HIS A 179 28.36 11.53 7.76
N GLU A 180 27.58 12.11 6.85
CA GLU A 180 26.27 12.68 7.18
C GLU A 180 25.16 11.62 7.27
N TYR A 181 25.24 10.56 6.48
CA TYR A 181 24.12 9.63 6.30
C TYR A 181 24.34 8.25 6.93
N MET A 182 25.58 7.84 7.18
CA MET A 182 25.89 6.55 7.82
C MET A 182 26.26 6.73 9.29
N ASP A 183 25.82 5.79 10.14
CA ASP A 183 26.30 5.68 11.52
C ASP A 183 27.83 5.48 11.54
N GLU A 184 28.52 6.17 12.46
CA GLU A 184 29.98 6.15 12.61
C GLU A 184 30.57 4.72 12.64
N LYS A 185 29.82 3.73 13.17
CA LYS A 185 30.27 2.34 13.21
C LYS A 185 30.43 1.68 11.83
N TYR A 186 29.78 2.22 10.79
CA TYR A 186 29.86 1.70 9.40
C TYR A 186 30.80 2.51 8.51
N TRP A 187 31.38 3.60 9.02
CA TRP A 187 32.33 4.39 8.25
C TRP A 187 33.55 3.56 7.83
N ASN A 188 33.94 3.72 6.57
CA ASN A 188 35.11 3.06 6.05
C ASN A 188 36.35 3.98 6.08
N TYR A 189 37.45 3.43 6.60
CA TYR A 189 38.73 4.09 6.68
C TYR A 189 39.78 3.36 5.84
N TYR A 190 40.54 4.11 5.01
CA TYR A 190 41.68 3.56 4.28
C TYR A 190 42.86 3.22 5.21
N LYS A 191 43.04 4.03 6.24
CA LYS A 191 43.95 3.85 7.39
C LYS A 191 43.27 4.46 8.61
N PRO A 192 43.69 4.12 9.84
CA PRO A 192 43.24 4.87 11.02
C PRO A 192 43.31 6.37 10.74
N ASP A 193 42.20 7.07 10.98
CA ASP A 193 42.02 8.51 10.79
C ASP A 193 41.96 9.04 9.34
N LEU A 194 41.91 8.17 8.32
CA LEU A 194 41.74 8.56 6.91
C LEU A 194 40.46 7.98 6.31
N PRO A 195 39.32 8.72 6.31
CA PRO A 195 38.06 8.23 5.75
C PRO A 195 38.18 8.00 4.25
N SER A 196 37.44 7.01 3.74
CA SER A 196 37.37 6.71 2.31
C SER A 196 36.07 5.98 1.98
N SER A 197 35.11 6.66 1.38
CA SER A 197 33.87 6.04 0.91
C SER A 197 34.15 4.96 -0.15
N SER A 198 35.21 5.09 -0.94
CA SER A 198 35.56 4.11 -1.98
C SER A 198 35.80 2.68 -1.47
N GLY A 199 36.07 2.48 -0.18
CA GLY A 199 36.17 1.13 0.39
C GLY A 199 34.82 0.46 0.67
N LEU A 200 33.71 1.20 0.57
CA LEU A 200 32.35 0.68 0.61
C LEU A 200 31.88 0.13 -0.75
N SER A 201 32.57 0.47 -1.84
CA SER A 201 32.26 -0.07 -3.17
C SER A 201 32.92 -1.43 -3.36
N ILE A 202 32.26 -2.46 -2.84
CA ILE A 202 32.70 -3.86 -2.83
C ILE A 202 32.60 -4.44 -4.24
N LYS A 203 33.64 -5.13 -4.70
CA LYS A 203 33.71 -5.79 -6.01
C LYS A 203 33.56 -7.29 -5.85
N GLN A 204 33.19 -7.98 -6.93
CA GLN A 204 33.05 -9.44 -6.95
C GLN A 204 32.10 -9.95 -5.88
N VAL A 205 31.00 -9.23 -5.65
CA VAL A 205 29.96 -9.59 -4.67
C VAL A 205 29.29 -10.89 -5.11
N ASP A 206 29.22 -11.86 -4.20
CA ASP A 206 28.53 -13.15 -4.36
C ASP A 206 27.62 -13.50 -3.19
N GLU A 207 27.63 -12.73 -2.10
CA GLU A 207 26.78 -12.99 -0.93
C GLU A 207 26.25 -11.67 -0.33
N ILE A 208 24.95 -11.64 -0.03
CA ILE A 208 24.25 -10.59 0.70
C ILE A 208 23.58 -11.26 1.91
N THR A 209 24.04 -10.89 3.10
CA THR A 209 23.66 -11.56 4.34
C THR A 209 22.99 -10.59 5.29
N ILE A 210 21.70 -10.77 5.59
CA ILE A 210 20.96 -9.99 6.58
C ILE A 210 21.12 -10.66 7.95
N TYR A 211 21.51 -9.89 8.96
CA TYR A 211 21.52 -10.30 10.36
C TYR A 211 20.35 -9.63 11.08
N SER A 212 19.32 -10.41 11.39
CA SER A 212 18.17 -9.89 12.09
C SER A 212 18.48 -9.61 13.56
N ILE A 213 17.90 -8.57 14.14
CA ILE A 213 17.95 -8.33 15.60
C ILE A 213 16.85 -9.08 16.37
N GLU A 214 15.92 -9.74 15.69
CA GLU A 214 14.85 -10.48 16.35
C GLU A 214 15.36 -11.75 17.05
N PRO A 215 15.07 -11.96 18.35
CA PRO A 215 15.42 -13.21 19.04
C PRO A 215 14.81 -14.42 18.34
N LEU A 216 15.53 -15.56 18.38
CA LEU A 216 15.06 -16.87 17.89
C LEU A 216 13.53 -16.95 17.95
N PRO A 217 12.81 -17.34 16.88
CA PRO A 217 11.46 -17.82 17.03
C PRO A 217 11.59 -18.97 18.01
N GLN A 218 11.20 -18.70 19.26
CA GLN A 218 11.03 -19.76 20.22
C GLN A 218 10.13 -20.75 19.51
N THR A 219 10.42 -22.04 19.62
CA THR A 219 9.38 -23.04 19.43
C THR A 219 8.31 -22.73 20.46
N VAL A 220 7.43 -21.79 20.14
CA VAL A 220 6.25 -21.48 20.92
C VAL A 220 5.45 -22.75 20.78
N SER A 221 5.40 -23.52 21.87
CA SER A 221 4.34 -24.49 22.06
C SER A 221 3.05 -23.80 21.64
N ALA A 222 2.40 -24.25 20.56
CA ALA A 222 1.15 -23.69 20.09
C ALA A 222 0.20 -23.52 21.27
N GLN A 223 0.08 -22.29 21.78
CA GLN A 223 -0.96 -21.93 22.72
C GLN A 223 -2.19 -21.64 21.88
N SER A 224 -3.31 -22.26 22.25
CA SER A 224 -4.62 -21.79 21.79
C SER A 224 -4.76 -20.33 22.19
N SER A 225 -5.23 -19.50 21.26
CA SER A 225 -5.38 -18.06 21.41
C SER A 225 -6.67 -17.64 20.75
N VAL A 226 -7.44 -16.78 21.41
CA VAL A 226 -8.73 -16.33 20.91
C VAL A 226 -8.52 -15.29 19.81
N ILE A 227 -9.17 -15.48 18.66
CA ILE A 227 -9.20 -14.48 17.59
C ILE A 227 -10.15 -13.36 17.98
N LEU A 228 -9.61 -12.24 18.44
CA LEU A 228 -10.34 -11.03 18.79
C LEU A 228 -10.86 -10.33 17.54
N TRP A 229 -9.99 -10.08 16.55
CA TRP A 229 -10.38 -9.46 15.28
C TRP A 229 -10.19 -10.44 14.13
N GLY A 230 -11.20 -10.59 13.29
CA GLY A 230 -11.07 -11.27 12.00
C GLY A 230 -11.38 -12.78 11.96
N PRO A 231 -10.95 -13.46 10.89
CA PRO A 231 -10.23 -12.90 9.75
C PRO A 231 -11.05 -11.79 9.06
N TYR A 232 -10.37 -10.77 8.54
CA TYR A 232 -10.98 -9.72 7.73
C TYR A 232 -10.07 -9.27 6.60
N ILE A 233 -10.65 -8.71 5.55
CA ILE A 233 -9.97 -8.54 4.27
C ILE A 233 -9.88 -7.07 3.88
N THR A 234 -8.68 -6.62 3.49
CA THR A 234 -8.41 -5.26 3.01
C THR A 234 -7.51 -5.30 1.78
N ASN A 235 -7.39 -4.18 1.05
CA ASN A 235 -6.44 -4.01 -0.07
C ASN A 235 -6.53 -5.11 -1.13
N THR A 236 -7.73 -5.57 -1.46
CA THR A 236 -7.91 -6.47 -2.61
C THR A 236 -7.76 -5.67 -3.90
N ASP A 237 -7.03 -6.24 -4.86
CA ASP A 237 -6.93 -5.74 -6.22
C ASP A 237 -7.04 -6.90 -7.24
N THR A 238 -6.46 -6.74 -8.43
CA THR A 238 -6.49 -7.76 -9.48
C THR A 238 -5.61 -8.99 -9.20
N ASN A 239 -4.57 -8.89 -8.38
CA ASN A 239 -3.60 -9.96 -8.17
C ASN A 239 -3.14 -10.15 -6.71
N SER A 240 -3.70 -9.38 -5.78
CA SER A 240 -3.36 -9.46 -4.38
C SER A 240 -4.55 -9.14 -3.47
N THR A 241 -4.43 -9.55 -2.20
CA THR A 241 -5.33 -9.18 -1.11
C THR A 241 -4.58 -9.23 0.21
N THR A 242 -5.07 -8.54 1.24
CA THR A 242 -4.53 -8.63 2.61
C THR A 242 -5.54 -9.33 3.52
N ILE A 243 -5.11 -10.43 4.14
CA ILE A 243 -5.88 -11.11 5.19
C ILE A 243 -5.33 -10.68 6.54
N ASN A 244 -6.22 -10.18 7.39
CA ASN A 244 -5.89 -9.56 8.66
C ASN A 244 -6.55 -10.32 9.81
N TRP A 245 -5.87 -10.40 10.95
CA TRP A 245 -6.46 -10.88 12.19
C TRP A 245 -5.74 -10.33 13.41
N LYS A 246 -6.44 -10.29 14.53
CA LYS A 246 -5.86 -9.99 15.85
C LYS A 246 -6.19 -11.11 16.83
N SER A 247 -5.19 -11.61 17.54
CA SER A 247 -5.34 -12.59 18.61
C SER A 247 -5.15 -11.96 20.00
N GLU A 248 -5.72 -12.60 21.02
CA GLU A 248 -5.59 -12.18 22.43
C GLU A 248 -4.13 -12.22 22.89
N ASP A 249 -3.42 -13.31 22.60
CA ASP A 249 -1.98 -13.43 22.82
C ASP A 249 -1.21 -13.28 21.50
N ALA A 250 0.08 -12.95 21.58
CA ALA A 250 0.95 -12.98 20.41
C ALA A 250 1.05 -14.41 19.86
N THR A 251 0.87 -14.57 18.56
CA THR A 251 0.89 -15.88 17.89
C THR A 251 1.61 -15.79 16.55
N LEU A 252 1.93 -16.97 16.00
CA LEU A 252 2.15 -17.13 14.57
C LEU A 252 0.80 -17.39 13.90
N GLY A 253 0.70 -17.13 12.60
CA GLY A 253 -0.47 -17.52 11.83
C GLY A 253 -0.15 -18.05 10.44
N THR A 254 -1.04 -18.88 9.94
CA THR A 254 -0.96 -19.46 8.60
C THR A 254 -2.26 -19.22 7.87
N VAL A 255 -2.18 -18.69 6.66
CA VAL A 255 -3.30 -18.66 5.72
C VAL A 255 -3.06 -19.74 4.68
N ARG A 256 -3.98 -20.72 4.63
CA ARG A 256 -4.07 -21.67 3.54
C ARG A 256 -5.14 -21.21 2.57
N TYR A 257 -4.91 -21.31 1.27
CA TYR A 257 -5.86 -20.85 0.28
C TYR A 257 -5.79 -21.68 -1.00
N ALA A 258 -6.87 -21.63 -1.78
CA ALA A 258 -7.01 -22.28 -3.08
C ALA A 258 -8.06 -21.52 -3.90
N THR A 259 -8.01 -21.66 -5.22
CA THR A 259 -9.13 -21.21 -6.08
C THR A 259 -10.40 -22.01 -5.77
N GLU A 260 -11.57 -21.40 -5.97
CA GLU A 260 -12.87 -22.10 -5.90
C GLU A 260 -12.87 -23.39 -6.73
N GLU A 261 -12.33 -23.36 -7.94
CA GLU A 261 -12.26 -24.53 -8.82
C GLU A 261 -11.46 -25.67 -8.18
N TYR A 262 -10.26 -25.36 -7.65
CA TYR A 262 -9.42 -26.36 -6.98
C TYR A 262 -10.08 -26.88 -5.70
N TYR A 263 -10.62 -25.98 -4.87
CA TYR A 263 -11.24 -26.33 -3.59
C TYR A 263 -12.48 -27.20 -3.79
N ALA A 264 -13.34 -26.88 -4.76
CA ALA A 264 -14.52 -27.67 -5.08
C ALA A 264 -14.18 -29.08 -5.61
N GLU A 265 -13.08 -29.23 -6.36
CA GLU A 265 -12.64 -30.53 -6.87
C GLU A 265 -11.94 -31.38 -5.79
N ASN A 266 -11.12 -30.79 -4.93
CA ASN A 266 -10.20 -31.52 -4.06
C ASN A 266 -10.59 -31.49 -2.56
N GLY A 267 -11.39 -30.51 -2.13
CA GLY A 267 -11.77 -30.31 -0.73
C GLY A 267 -10.60 -29.90 0.18
N GLU A 268 -9.54 -29.32 -0.38
CA GLU A 268 -8.35 -28.88 0.33
C GLU A 268 -7.73 -27.62 -0.28
N TYR A 269 -6.76 -27.05 0.42
CA TYR A 269 -6.00 -25.87 -0.02
C TYR A 269 -4.64 -26.29 -0.57
N ASP A 270 -4.29 -25.82 -1.77
CA ASP A 270 -3.02 -26.09 -2.46
C ASP A 270 -1.93 -25.05 -2.19
N HIS A 271 -2.27 -23.91 -1.60
CA HIS A 271 -1.31 -22.88 -1.21
C HIS A 271 -1.35 -22.60 0.29
N ALA A 272 -0.23 -22.15 0.82
CA ALA A 272 -0.10 -21.72 2.21
C ALA A 272 0.96 -20.62 2.33
N ILE A 273 0.66 -19.61 3.12
CA ILE A 273 1.60 -18.56 3.52
C ILE A 273 1.57 -18.42 5.04
N ASN A 274 2.74 -18.18 5.64
CA ASN A 274 2.90 -18.06 7.08
C ASN A 274 3.30 -16.63 7.43
N ASP A 275 2.69 -16.10 8.48
CA ASP A 275 3.26 -14.98 9.23
C ASP A 275 4.15 -15.57 10.33
N ASN A 276 5.45 -15.42 10.14
CA ASN A 276 6.47 -15.98 11.04
C ASN A 276 6.82 -15.03 12.20
N GLU A 277 6.19 -13.85 12.28
CA GLU A 277 6.37 -12.93 13.38
C GLU A 277 5.40 -13.25 14.52
N ASN A 278 5.92 -13.40 15.74
CA ASN A 278 5.09 -13.66 16.92
C ASN A 278 4.49 -12.36 17.47
N LYS A 279 3.31 -11.99 16.97
CA LYS A 279 2.62 -10.73 17.30
C LYS A 279 1.12 -10.94 17.48
N GLN A 280 0.40 -9.94 17.99
CA GLN A 280 -1.05 -10.04 18.18
C GLN A 280 -1.82 -9.68 16.91
N LEU A 281 -1.42 -8.62 16.22
CA LEU A 281 -2.10 -8.10 15.04
C LEU A 281 -1.28 -8.42 13.80
N HIS A 282 -1.91 -9.10 12.85
CA HIS A 282 -1.29 -9.60 11.63
C HIS A 282 -1.96 -9.01 10.40
N HIS A 283 -1.14 -8.73 9.39
CA HIS A 283 -1.55 -8.28 8.07
C HIS A 283 -0.75 -9.07 7.05
N LEU A 284 -1.37 -10.12 6.49
CA LEU A 284 -0.68 -11.05 5.62
C LEU A 284 -1.14 -10.84 4.17
N VAL A 285 -0.22 -10.37 3.34
CA VAL A 285 -0.50 -10.10 1.92
C VAL A 285 -0.37 -11.39 1.11
N VAL A 286 -1.45 -11.79 0.46
CA VAL A 286 -1.47 -12.87 -0.54
C VAL A 286 -1.22 -12.24 -1.90
N ARG A 287 -0.23 -12.74 -2.64
CA ARG A 287 0.21 -12.20 -3.94
C ARG A 287 0.07 -13.23 -5.06
N ASP A 288 0.34 -12.80 -6.29
CA ASP A 288 0.35 -13.62 -7.50
C ASP A 288 -0.99 -14.34 -7.75
N LEU A 289 -2.08 -13.72 -7.33
CA LEU A 289 -3.44 -14.22 -7.51
C LEU A 289 -3.92 -13.99 -8.94
N THR A 290 -4.84 -14.85 -9.38
CA THR A 290 -5.47 -14.71 -10.68
C THR A 290 -6.57 -13.66 -10.61
N PRO A 291 -6.64 -12.70 -11.56
CA PRO A 291 -7.73 -11.72 -11.61
C PRO A 291 -9.12 -12.34 -11.73
N ASN A 292 -10.14 -11.64 -11.23
CA ASN A 292 -11.55 -12.05 -11.26
C ASN A 292 -11.79 -13.50 -10.78
N THR A 293 -11.12 -13.91 -9.72
CA THR A 293 -11.13 -15.30 -9.24
C THR A 293 -11.59 -15.33 -7.79
N VAL A 294 -12.51 -16.25 -7.48
CA VAL A 294 -12.90 -16.55 -6.10
C VAL A 294 -11.88 -17.51 -5.51
N TYR A 295 -11.40 -17.19 -4.32
CA TYR A 295 -10.52 -18.01 -3.52
C TYR A 295 -11.21 -18.41 -2.24
N HIS A 296 -11.03 -19.67 -1.86
CA HIS A 296 -11.28 -20.15 -0.50
C HIS A 296 -10.00 -19.99 0.32
N TYR A 297 -10.15 -19.63 1.59
CA TYR A 297 -9.04 -19.58 2.51
C TYR A 297 -9.44 -20.01 3.92
N GLN A 298 -8.44 -20.47 4.66
CA GLN A 298 -8.54 -20.83 6.07
C GLN A 298 -7.39 -20.19 6.83
N LEU A 299 -7.73 -19.50 7.91
CA LEU A 299 -6.76 -18.95 8.85
C LEU A 299 -6.53 -19.94 10.00
N THR A 300 -5.26 -20.21 10.30
CA THR A 300 -4.80 -20.92 11.49
C THR A 300 -4.05 -19.94 12.38
N VAL A 301 -4.44 -19.85 13.66
CA VAL A 301 -3.82 -18.98 14.67
C VAL A 301 -3.38 -19.86 15.83
N GLY A 302 -2.08 -20.08 15.98
CA GLY A 302 -1.57 -21.08 16.93
C GLY A 302 -2.14 -22.48 16.69
N SER A 303 -3.09 -22.93 17.53
CA SER A 303 -3.80 -24.21 17.37
C SER A 303 -5.30 -24.06 17.01
N ASP A 304 -5.78 -22.82 16.94
CA ASP A 304 -7.15 -22.48 16.59
C ASP A 304 -7.27 -22.20 15.09
N TYR A 305 -8.48 -22.35 14.55
CA TYR A 305 -8.76 -22.18 13.13
C TYR A 305 -10.02 -21.33 12.95
N ALA A 306 -9.95 -20.35 12.06
CA ALA A 306 -11.15 -19.77 11.48
C ALA A 306 -11.63 -20.68 10.34
N GLY A 307 -12.95 -20.78 10.15
CA GLY A 307 -13.56 -21.67 9.15
C GLY A 307 -13.15 -21.36 7.70
N ASP A 308 -13.73 -22.12 6.77
CA ASP A 308 -13.59 -21.86 5.34
C ASP A 308 -14.26 -20.51 4.99
N CYS A 309 -13.45 -19.56 4.56
CA CYS A 309 -13.84 -18.19 4.21
C CYS A 309 -13.50 -17.93 2.74
N THR A 310 -14.03 -16.87 2.16
CA THR A 310 -13.83 -16.57 0.73
C THR A 310 -13.39 -15.14 0.47
N PHE A 311 -12.79 -14.90 -0.69
CA PHE A 311 -12.63 -13.56 -1.26
C PHE A 311 -12.58 -13.62 -2.77
N ARG A 312 -12.75 -12.47 -3.43
CA ARG A 312 -12.69 -12.35 -4.89
C ARG A 312 -11.70 -11.26 -5.31
N THR A 313 -10.69 -11.62 -6.10
CA THR A 313 -9.83 -10.64 -6.78
C THR A 313 -10.60 -9.88 -7.85
N TYR A 314 -10.21 -8.64 -8.12
CA TYR A 314 -10.91 -7.81 -9.10
C TYR A 314 -10.53 -8.15 -10.54
N GLY A 315 -11.38 -7.76 -11.48
CA GLY A 315 -11.08 -7.80 -12.90
C GLY A 315 -12.05 -6.93 -13.69
N ASP A 316 -12.00 -6.98 -15.02
CA ASP A 316 -12.69 -6.03 -15.92
C ASP A 316 -14.21 -6.26 -16.08
N CYS A 317 -14.83 -7.01 -15.18
CA CYS A 317 -16.22 -7.47 -15.30
C CYS A 317 -17.20 -6.59 -14.53
N SER A 318 -18.50 -6.88 -14.68
CA SER A 318 -19.55 -6.38 -13.79
C SER A 318 -19.27 -6.77 -12.36
N PHE A 319 -19.52 -5.86 -11.42
CA PHE A 319 -19.32 -6.10 -10.01
C PHE A 319 -20.38 -5.39 -9.18
N THR A 320 -20.57 -5.88 -7.96
CA THR A 320 -21.48 -5.29 -6.97
C THR A 320 -20.69 -4.93 -5.71
N PHE A 321 -20.97 -3.77 -5.15
CA PHE A 321 -20.40 -3.33 -3.87
C PHE A 321 -21.48 -2.80 -2.94
N ILE A 322 -21.17 -2.80 -1.64
CA ILE A 322 -22.05 -2.29 -0.59
C ILE A 322 -21.49 -1.01 0.00
N VAL A 323 -22.36 -0.09 0.41
CA VAL A 323 -22.00 1.08 1.20
C VAL A 323 -22.90 1.17 2.42
N TYR A 324 -22.29 1.34 3.59
CA TYR A 324 -22.97 1.53 4.87
C TYR A 324 -21.99 2.19 5.87
N GLY A 325 -22.45 2.65 7.02
CA GLY A 325 -21.55 3.12 8.07
C GLY A 325 -22.29 3.62 9.30
N ASP A 326 -21.54 4.25 10.20
CA ASP A 326 -22.03 4.68 11.50
C ASP A 326 -22.61 3.48 12.26
N THR A 327 -21.74 2.53 12.60
CA THR A 327 -22.12 1.24 13.22
C THR A 327 -21.96 1.24 14.73
N ARG A 328 -21.25 2.23 15.25
CA ARG A 328 -20.92 2.37 16.66
C ARG A 328 -22.11 2.18 17.59
N GLU A 329 -21.84 1.59 18.74
CA GLU A 329 -22.83 1.48 19.80
C GLU A 329 -23.08 2.81 20.52
N GLN A 330 -24.03 2.77 21.46
CA GLN A 330 -24.26 3.85 22.39
C GLN A 330 -24.51 3.26 23.77
N THR A 331 -23.48 3.27 24.62
CA THR A 331 -23.51 2.69 25.95
C THR A 331 -24.78 3.09 26.72
N GLY A 332 -25.52 2.09 27.20
CA GLY A 332 -26.77 2.27 27.94
C GLY A 332 -28.03 2.41 27.07
N LEU A 333 -27.92 2.43 25.73
CA LEU A 333 -29.07 2.34 24.82
C LEU A 333 -29.12 0.99 24.09
N PHE A 334 -28.02 0.60 23.44
CA PHE A 334 -27.89 -0.62 22.66
C PHE A 334 -26.41 -0.92 22.38
N THR A 335 -26.13 -2.15 21.95
CA THR A 335 -24.79 -2.63 21.54
C THR A 335 -24.66 -2.82 20.03
N GLN A 336 -23.43 -2.93 19.51
CA GLN A 336 -23.21 -3.28 18.09
C GLN A 336 -23.81 -4.64 17.74
N MET A 337 -23.77 -5.59 18.67
CA MET A 337 -24.37 -6.92 18.52
C MET A 337 -25.89 -6.90 18.35
N GLU A 338 -26.58 -5.87 18.84
CA GLU A 338 -28.03 -5.72 18.68
C GLU A 338 -28.43 -5.05 17.36
N ARG A 339 -27.52 -4.28 16.74
CA ARG A 339 -27.84 -3.45 15.55
C ARG A 339 -26.90 -3.67 14.38
N HIS A 340 -25.62 -3.31 14.51
CA HIS A 340 -24.63 -3.51 13.45
C HIS A 340 -24.62 -4.95 12.96
N LYS A 341 -24.69 -5.92 13.88
CA LYS A 341 -24.77 -7.34 13.54
C LYS A 341 -25.95 -7.69 12.62
N LEU A 342 -27.11 -7.04 12.77
CA LEU A 342 -28.26 -7.30 11.89
C LEU A 342 -27.96 -6.83 10.46
N VAL A 343 -27.26 -5.71 10.32
CA VAL A 343 -26.88 -5.14 9.03
C VAL A 343 -25.76 -5.94 8.40
N SER A 344 -24.70 -6.26 9.14
CA SER A 344 -23.57 -7.05 8.63
C SER A 344 -23.97 -8.49 8.29
N ASP A 345 -24.81 -9.15 9.09
CA ASP A 345 -25.32 -10.49 8.77
C ASP A 345 -26.17 -10.45 7.49
N ARG A 346 -26.99 -9.39 7.30
CA ARG A 346 -27.73 -9.21 6.06
C ARG A 346 -26.82 -9.00 4.86
N ILE A 347 -25.74 -8.23 5.01
CA ILE A 347 -24.76 -8.05 3.94
C ILE A 347 -24.03 -9.37 3.65
N ALA A 348 -23.75 -10.19 4.65
CA ALA A 348 -23.13 -11.50 4.47
C ALA A 348 -24.04 -12.52 3.73
N GLU A 349 -25.35 -12.27 3.68
CA GLU A 349 -26.31 -13.05 2.89
C GLU A 349 -26.36 -12.62 1.40
N GLU A 350 -25.75 -11.48 1.05
CA GLU A 350 -25.71 -10.98 -0.33
C GLU A 350 -24.75 -11.81 -1.20
N GLU A 351 -25.18 -12.11 -2.43
CA GLU A 351 -24.35 -12.86 -3.38
C GLU A 351 -23.50 -11.91 -4.25
N ASN A 352 -22.31 -12.36 -4.64
CA ASN A 352 -21.43 -11.70 -5.61
C ASN A 352 -20.99 -10.26 -5.24
N ILE A 353 -20.87 -9.98 -3.94
CA ILE A 353 -20.30 -8.73 -3.46
C ILE A 353 -18.77 -8.78 -3.61
N SER A 354 -18.20 -7.73 -4.21
CA SER A 354 -16.74 -7.60 -4.39
C SER A 354 -16.09 -6.93 -3.18
N PHE A 355 -16.73 -5.90 -2.63
CA PHE A 355 -16.26 -5.18 -1.46
C PHE A 355 -17.39 -4.39 -0.78
N VAL A 356 -17.11 -3.91 0.43
CA VAL A 356 -17.93 -2.95 1.15
C VAL A 356 -17.13 -1.67 1.42
N ILE A 357 -17.78 -0.52 1.35
CA ILE A 357 -17.26 0.75 1.85
C ILE A 357 -17.95 1.04 3.18
N HIS A 358 -17.16 1.26 4.23
CA HIS A 358 -17.67 1.68 5.53
C HIS A 358 -17.46 3.18 5.72
N THR A 359 -18.52 3.99 5.83
CA THR A 359 -18.46 5.47 5.79
C THR A 359 -17.98 6.15 7.07
N GLY A 360 -17.31 5.43 7.97
CA GLY A 360 -16.77 5.94 9.25
C GLY A 360 -17.66 5.70 10.47
N ASP A 361 -17.17 6.10 11.65
CA ASP A 361 -17.84 5.92 12.95
C ASP A 361 -18.07 4.43 13.27
N PHE A 362 -16.97 3.68 13.29
CA PHE A 362 -16.92 2.25 13.59
C PHE A 362 -17.21 1.98 15.07
N VAL A 363 -16.63 2.82 15.93
CA VAL A 363 -16.68 2.74 17.39
C VAL A 363 -17.11 4.09 17.96
N CYS A 364 -17.50 4.13 19.24
CA CYS A 364 -17.83 5.39 19.91
C CYS A 364 -16.56 6.13 20.37
N TYR A 365 -15.51 5.40 20.73
CA TYR A 365 -14.21 5.95 21.12
C TYR A 365 -13.08 5.21 20.42
N GLY A 366 -12.37 5.89 19.51
CA GLY A 366 -11.28 5.28 18.73
C GLY A 366 -10.17 4.62 19.55
N ASN A 367 -9.96 5.04 20.81
CA ASN A 367 -8.96 4.46 21.71
C ASN A 367 -9.44 3.24 22.52
N ASP A 368 -10.73 2.90 22.47
CA ASP A 368 -11.29 1.80 23.25
C ASP A 368 -11.22 0.48 22.47
N LEU A 369 -10.29 -0.40 22.85
CA LEU A 369 -10.11 -1.69 22.19
C LEU A 369 -11.28 -2.66 22.38
N ASP A 370 -12.09 -2.51 23.44
CA ASP A 370 -13.25 -3.37 23.65
C ASP A 370 -14.33 -3.05 22.62
N GLU A 371 -14.54 -1.76 22.30
CA GLU A 371 -15.47 -1.37 21.24
C GLU A 371 -15.00 -1.83 19.85
N TRP A 372 -13.68 -1.85 19.60
CA TRP A 372 -13.12 -2.45 18.38
C TRP A 372 -13.36 -3.96 18.33
N ASN A 373 -13.19 -4.67 19.45
CA ASN A 373 -13.54 -6.10 19.52
C ASN A 373 -15.02 -6.32 19.15
N ASP A 374 -15.92 -5.51 19.69
CA ASP A 374 -17.36 -5.58 19.41
C ASP A 374 -17.68 -5.29 17.93
N PHE A 375 -17.01 -4.33 17.30
CA PHE A 375 -17.16 -4.05 15.86
C PHE A 375 -16.78 -5.27 15.01
N PHE A 376 -15.60 -5.85 15.28
CA PHE A 376 -15.13 -7.02 14.53
C PHE A 376 -15.96 -8.27 14.82
N ASP A 377 -16.51 -8.41 16.02
CA ASP A 377 -17.45 -9.48 16.38
C ASP A 377 -18.80 -9.34 15.68
N ALA A 378 -19.37 -8.14 15.68
CA ALA A 378 -20.63 -7.86 15.01
C ALA A 378 -20.49 -8.03 13.48
N GLY A 379 -19.35 -7.62 12.89
CA GLY A 379 -19.06 -7.73 11.46
C GLY A 379 -18.48 -9.07 10.99
N ARG A 380 -18.19 -10.02 11.89
CA ARG A 380 -17.27 -11.14 11.65
C ARG A 380 -17.52 -11.92 10.37
N THR A 381 -18.75 -12.36 10.13
CA THR A 381 -19.10 -13.17 8.94
C THR A 381 -18.90 -12.39 7.64
N MET A 382 -19.33 -11.13 7.61
CA MET A 382 -19.21 -10.26 6.44
C MET A 382 -17.74 -9.94 6.16
N LEU A 383 -17.00 -9.52 7.19
CA LEU A 383 -15.60 -9.10 7.06
C LEU A 383 -14.67 -10.25 6.65
N ALA A 384 -14.98 -11.48 7.08
CA ALA A 384 -14.25 -12.67 6.67
C ALA A 384 -14.43 -13.04 5.20
N ASN A 385 -15.49 -12.56 4.54
CA ASN A 385 -15.83 -12.97 3.17
C ASN A 385 -15.78 -11.84 2.13
N THR A 386 -15.67 -10.59 2.60
CA THR A 386 -15.76 -9.41 1.74
C THR A 386 -14.72 -8.38 2.14
N THR A 387 -14.03 -7.83 1.14
CA THR A 387 -13.05 -6.75 1.32
C THR A 387 -13.73 -5.52 1.90
N ILE A 388 -13.17 -4.91 2.94
CA ILE A 388 -13.62 -3.62 3.49
C ILE A 388 -12.69 -2.49 3.07
N TYR A 389 -13.28 -1.38 2.62
CA TYR A 389 -12.63 -0.08 2.44
C TYR A 389 -13.16 0.91 3.49
N PRO A 390 -12.36 1.24 4.50
CA PRO A 390 -12.77 2.12 5.58
C PRO A 390 -12.58 3.60 5.19
N VAL A 391 -13.54 4.42 5.63
CA VAL A 391 -13.48 5.88 5.64
C VAL A 391 -13.29 6.34 7.09
N PRO A 392 -12.38 7.27 7.41
CA PRO A 392 -12.24 7.76 8.78
C PRO A 392 -13.43 8.65 9.17
N GLY A 393 -14.15 8.31 10.23
CA GLY A 393 -15.19 9.13 10.86
C GLY A 393 -14.71 9.82 12.12
N ASN A 394 -15.49 10.78 12.65
CA ASN A 394 -15.01 11.65 13.72
C ASN A 394 -14.86 10.93 15.06
N HIS A 395 -15.54 9.80 15.27
CA HIS A 395 -15.40 9.00 16.49
C HIS A 395 -14.11 8.18 16.54
N GLU A 396 -13.41 8.00 15.42
CA GLU A 396 -12.09 7.36 15.40
C GLU A 396 -11.01 8.23 16.07
N ASP A 397 -11.25 9.53 16.25
CA ASP A 397 -10.39 10.51 16.95
C ASP A 397 -8.91 10.49 16.52
N ASN A 398 -8.68 10.24 15.23
CA ASN A 398 -7.35 10.04 14.64
C ASN A 398 -6.47 9.01 15.41
N HIS A 399 -7.11 8.06 16.10
CA HIS A 399 -6.40 7.13 16.96
C HIS A 399 -5.71 6.02 16.15
N SER A 400 -4.55 5.55 16.64
CA SER A 400 -3.74 4.56 15.91
C SER A 400 -4.51 3.27 15.63
N ASN A 401 -5.40 2.84 16.53
CA ASN A 401 -6.22 1.63 16.38
C ASN A 401 -6.90 1.51 15.00
N TYR A 402 -7.41 2.61 14.44
CA TYR A 402 -8.00 2.61 13.09
C TYR A 402 -6.95 2.25 12.02
N TYR A 403 -5.81 2.95 12.04
CA TYR A 403 -4.72 2.77 11.09
C TYR A 403 -4.01 1.42 11.27
N ASP A 404 -3.86 0.98 12.52
CA ASP A 404 -3.31 -0.32 12.88
C ASP A 404 -4.23 -1.43 12.36
N ALA A 405 -5.55 -1.34 12.59
CA ALA A 405 -6.51 -2.32 12.11
C ALA A 405 -6.52 -2.45 10.59
N PHE A 406 -6.59 -1.35 9.85
CA PHE A 406 -6.83 -1.42 8.41
C PHE A 406 -5.57 -1.31 7.54
N ARG A 407 -4.48 -0.73 8.06
CA ARG A 407 -3.26 -0.40 7.31
C ARG A 407 -3.53 0.43 6.06
N MET A 408 -4.47 1.38 6.17
CA MET A 408 -4.85 2.29 5.10
C MET A 408 -4.61 3.74 5.52
N SER A 409 -4.22 4.58 4.57
CA SER A 409 -4.07 6.03 4.78
C SER A 409 -5.43 6.68 5.09
N GLY A 410 -5.41 7.89 5.66
CA GLY A 410 -6.64 8.68 5.88
C GLY A 410 -7.37 9.05 4.58
N TRP A 411 -6.63 9.20 3.47
CA TRP A 411 -7.17 9.32 2.11
C TRP A 411 -6.36 8.48 1.14
N TYR A 412 -7.04 7.85 0.19
CA TYR A 412 -6.48 6.91 -0.79
C TYR A 412 -7.49 6.64 -1.91
N SER A 413 -7.07 5.94 -2.95
CA SER A 413 -7.96 5.49 -4.02
C SER A 413 -7.71 4.04 -4.40
N PHE A 414 -8.68 3.45 -5.08
CA PHE A 414 -8.57 2.11 -5.66
C PHE A 414 -9.50 1.98 -6.87
N ASP A 415 -9.21 1.00 -7.70
CA ASP A 415 -10.01 0.67 -8.88
C ASP A 415 -10.66 -0.70 -8.74
N CYS A 416 -11.88 -0.82 -9.25
CA CYS A 416 -12.55 -2.10 -9.42
C CYS A 416 -13.28 -2.11 -10.77
N GLY A 417 -12.91 -3.04 -11.65
CA GLY A 417 -13.43 -3.08 -13.02
C GLY A 417 -13.20 -1.75 -13.75
N ASN A 418 -14.28 -1.16 -14.25
CA ASN A 418 -14.24 0.12 -14.98
C ASN A 418 -14.58 1.34 -14.10
N ALA A 419 -14.51 1.20 -12.78
CA ALA A 419 -14.83 2.25 -11.82
C ALA A 419 -13.62 2.63 -10.96
N HIS A 420 -13.56 3.92 -10.63
CA HIS A 420 -12.54 4.51 -9.76
C HIS A 420 -13.19 5.04 -8.48
N PHE A 421 -12.53 4.78 -7.35
CA PHE A 421 -13.03 5.12 -6.01
C PHE A 421 -12.02 5.99 -5.27
N GLY A 422 -12.43 7.20 -4.88
CA GLY A 422 -11.65 8.09 -4.02
C GLY A 422 -12.18 8.09 -2.59
N ILE A 423 -11.31 7.87 -1.61
CA ILE A 423 -11.63 7.93 -0.18
C ILE A 423 -10.92 9.13 0.43
N LEU A 424 -11.65 9.99 1.13
CA LEU A 424 -11.16 11.24 1.70
C LEU A 424 -11.37 11.30 3.21
N ASP A 425 -10.47 12.03 3.89
CA ASP A 425 -10.58 12.37 5.30
C ASP A 425 -11.17 13.78 5.46
N SER A 426 -12.44 13.80 5.88
CA SER A 426 -13.22 15.04 6.09
C SER A 426 -13.18 15.56 7.54
N ASN A 427 -12.38 14.96 8.42
CA ASN A 427 -12.37 15.30 9.84
C ASN A 427 -11.55 16.56 10.12
N ASP A 428 -11.85 17.21 11.25
CA ASP A 428 -11.17 18.43 11.68
C ASP A 428 -9.64 18.24 11.86
N TRP A 429 -9.19 17.05 12.25
CA TRP A 429 -7.75 16.76 12.36
C TRP A 429 -7.03 16.71 11.01
N ALA A 430 -7.75 16.49 9.92
CA ALA A 430 -7.21 16.51 8.56
C ALA A 430 -7.15 17.94 7.98
N ALA A 431 -7.70 18.94 8.67
CA ALA A 431 -7.69 20.34 8.23
C ALA A 431 -6.29 20.89 7.88
N PRO A 432 -5.20 20.55 8.61
CA PRO A 432 -3.85 20.96 8.22
C PRO A 432 -3.41 20.43 6.85
N HIS A 433 -3.97 19.30 6.41
CA HIS A 433 -3.67 18.64 5.13
C HIS A 433 -4.70 18.93 4.04
N THR A 434 -5.71 19.78 4.28
CA THR A 434 -6.78 20.04 3.29
C THR A 434 -6.22 20.51 1.94
N THR A 435 -5.19 21.36 1.91
CA THR A 435 -4.60 21.81 0.63
C THR A 435 -3.96 20.66 -0.14
N GLU A 436 -3.22 19.79 0.56
CA GLU A 436 -2.56 18.61 -0.01
C GLU A 436 -3.60 17.60 -0.51
N GLN A 437 -4.56 17.26 0.33
CA GLN A 437 -5.63 16.32 0.03
C GLN A 437 -6.52 16.81 -1.13
N THR A 438 -6.81 18.11 -1.20
CA THR A 438 -7.57 18.71 -2.32
C THR A 438 -6.80 18.64 -3.63
N ALA A 439 -5.48 18.92 -3.60
CA ALA A 439 -4.63 18.81 -4.78
C ALA A 439 -4.47 17.35 -5.24
N TRP A 440 -4.36 16.43 -4.27
CA TRP A 440 -4.37 14.99 -4.53
C TRP A 440 -5.67 14.56 -5.20
N LEU A 441 -6.84 14.93 -4.65
CA LEU A 441 -8.15 14.60 -5.22
C LEU A 441 -8.29 15.10 -6.65
N GLN A 442 -7.84 16.32 -6.96
CA GLN A 442 -7.88 16.87 -8.32
C GLN A 442 -7.11 15.99 -9.31
N GLY A 443 -5.93 15.48 -8.93
CA GLY A 443 -5.13 14.61 -9.80
C GLY A 443 -5.65 13.17 -9.87
N ASP A 444 -6.13 12.65 -8.73
CA ASP A 444 -6.62 11.27 -8.59
C ASP A 444 -7.90 11.04 -9.41
N ILE A 445 -8.88 11.94 -9.28
CA ILE A 445 -10.19 11.79 -9.92
C ILE A 445 -10.16 12.09 -11.43
N GLU A 446 -9.06 12.64 -11.96
CA GLU A 446 -8.79 12.82 -13.39
C GLU A 446 -8.47 11.47 -14.08
N SER A 447 -9.29 10.45 -13.84
CA SER A 447 -9.17 9.12 -14.45
C SER A 447 -10.07 8.94 -15.67
N ASP A 448 -9.71 7.99 -16.54
CA ASP A 448 -10.51 7.54 -17.69
C ASP A 448 -11.59 6.49 -17.30
N ALA A 449 -11.81 6.28 -15.99
CA ALA A 449 -12.80 5.35 -15.49
C ALA A 449 -14.21 5.72 -15.99
N THR A 450 -15.01 4.70 -16.27
CA THR A 450 -16.40 4.90 -16.73
C THR A 450 -17.28 5.42 -15.61
N TRP A 451 -17.05 4.94 -14.39
CA TRP A 451 -17.76 5.31 -13.19
C TRP A 451 -16.79 5.89 -12.17
N LYS A 452 -17.20 6.95 -11.49
CA LYS A 452 -16.39 7.60 -10.46
C LYS A 452 -17.22 7.78 -9.20
N PHE A 453 -16.70 7.27 -8.09
CA PHE A 453 -17.33 7.33 -6.78
C PHE A 453 -16.36 7.95 -5.78
N VAL A 454 -16.89 8.76 -4.87
CA VAL A 454 -16.09 9.34 -3.79
C VAL A 454 -16.77 9.08 -2.46
N SER A 455 -16.00 8.78 -1.41
CA SER A 455 -16.54 8.63 -0.06
C SER A 455 -15.74 9.40 0.97
N PHE A 456 -16.46 10.04 1.89
CA PHE A 456 -15.92 10.68 3.08
C PHE A 456 -16.99 10.78 4.16
N HIS A 457 -16.61 10.98 5.41
CA HIS A 457 -17.55 10.84 6.51
C HIS A 457 -18.66 11.93 6.55
N HIS A 458 -18.31 13.21 6.55
CA HIS A 458 -19.27 14.31 6.73
C HIS A 458 -19.97 14.71 5.42
N PRO A 459 -21.30 14.70 5.33
CA PRO A 459 -22.00 14.93 4.06
C PRO A 459 -22.01 16.40 3.62
N ILE A 460 -21.78 16.65 2.32
CA ILE A 460 -21.93 18.00 1.73
C ILE A 460 -23.38 18.48 1.84
N TYR A 461 -24.35 17.57 1.66
CA TYR A 461 -25.77 17.86 1.70
C TYR A 461 -26.45 17.04 2.81
N SER A 462 -27.17 17.72 3.70
CA SER A 462 -27.95 17.08 4.77
C SER A 462 -29.10 17.96 5.26
N SER A 463 -30.23 17.32 5.61
CA SER A 463 -31.36 17.94 6.29
C SER A 463 -31.33 17.64 7.80
N ASP A 464 -30.16 17.32 8.37
CA ASP A 464 -29.95 17.30 9.81
C ASP A 464 -30.38 18.64 10.43
N GLU A 465 -31.12 18.58 11.54
CA GLU A 465 -31.66 19.78 12.19
C GLU A 465 -30.53 20.66 12.75
N ARG A 466 -29.41 20.07 13.17
CA ARG A 466 -28.28 20.81 13.77
C ARG A 466 -27.39 21.43 12.72
N HIS A 467 -27.21 20.76 11.57
CA HIS A 467 -26.37 21.19 10.46
C HIS A 467 -27.15 21.20 9.13
N ARG A 468 -28.28 21.93 9.11
CA ARG A 468 -29.12 22.04 7.92
C ARG A 468 -28.32 22.67 6.77
N GLY A 469 -28.16 21.92 5.68
CA GLY A 469 -27.32 22.31 4.54
C GLY A 469 -25.99 21.57 4.45
N GLY A 470 -25.64 20.72 5.42
CA GLY A 470 -24.45 19.88 5.43
C GLY A 470 -23.13 20.61 5.69
N TRP A 471 -22.02 19.87 5.51
CA TRP A 471 -20.64 20.31 5.70
C TRP A 471 -20.03 20.71 4.36
N LYS A 472 -20.42 21.89 3.88
CA LYS A 472 -19.97 22.38 2.57
C LYS A 472 -18.46 22.47 2.46
N ASN A 473 -17.94 21.91 1.37
CA ASN A 473 -16.57 22.11 0.91
C ASN A 473 -16.61 22.43 -0.59
N ASP A 474 -16.71 23.73 -0.90
CA ASP A 474 -16.90 24.22 -2.27
C ASP A 474 -15.76 23.76 -3.21
N ALA A 475 -14.53 23.65 -2.70
CA ALA A 475 -13.39 23.22 -3.50
C ALA A 475 -13.51 21.75 -3.93
N TRP A 476 -13.88 20.85 -3.00
CA TRP A 476 -14.13 19.46 -3.35
C TRP A 476 -15.34 19.34 -4.25
N GLU A 477 -16.44 20.04 -3.95
CA GLU A 477 -17.64 20.02 -4.77
C GLU A 477 -17.35 20.43 -6.24
N ASP A 478 -16.59 21.51 -6.44
CA ASP A 478 -16.16 21.93 -7.78
C ASP A 478 -15.33 20.86 -8.50
N ILE A 479 -14.41 20.19 -7.80
CA ILE A 479 -13.61 19.09 -8.36
C ILE A 479 -14.50 17.92 -8.79
N LEU A 480 -15.44 17.51 -7.93
CA LEU A 480 -16.37 16.41 -8.19
C LEU A 480 -17.27 16.70 -9.39
N ILE A 481 -17.78 17.94 -9.49
CA ILE A 481 -18.60 18.41 -10.62
C ILE A 481 -17.78 18.41 -11.91
N ASN A 482 -16.60 19.02 -11.91
CA ASN A 482 -15.77 19.16 -13.11
C ASN A 482 -15.28 17.81 -13.66
N ASN A 483 -15.10 16.83 -12.79
CA ASN A 483 -14.66 15.49 -13.15
C ASN A 483 -15.79 14.47 -13.35
N SER A 484 -17.05 14.93 -13.32
CA SER A 484 -18.23 14.10 -13.58
C SER A 484 -18.35 12.90 -12.64
N VAL A 485 -18.08 13.09 -11.35
CA VAL A 485 -18.34 12.07 -10.32
C VAL A 485 -19.82 11.68 -10.34
N ASP A 486 -20.12 10.39 -10.22
CA ASP A 486 -21.47 9.84 -10.35
C ASP A 486 -22.19 9.82 -9.01
N ALA A 487 -21.52 9.39 -7.95
CA ALA A 487 -22.05 9.44 -6.59
C ALA A 487 -20.99 9.73 -5.53
N VAL A 488 -21.45 10.38 -4.46
CA VAL A 488 -20.69 10.67 -3.25
C VAL A 488 -21.39 9.99 -2.07
N PHE A 489 -20.64 9.21 -1.30
CA PHE A 489 -21.17 8.45 -0.18
C PHE A 489 -20.64 8.97 1.15
N ASN A 490 -21.56 9.21 2.08
CA ASN A 490 -21.27 9.80 3.38
C ASN A 490 -21.94 9.04 4.53
N GLY A 491 -21.44 9.27 5.74
CA GLY A 491 -22.00 8.82 7.00
C GLY A 491 -22.48 10.00 7.86
N HIS A 492 -22.12 9.98 9.14
CA HIS A 492 -22.21 11.04 10.15
C HIS A 492 -23.64 11.43 10.58
N VAL A 493 -24.53 11.59 9.61
CA VAL A 493 -25.94 11.89 9.85
C VAL A 493 -26.69 10.57 9.85
N HIS A 494 -27.23 10.19 11.02
CA HIS A 494 -27.66 8.83 11.28
C HIS A 494 -29.05 8.48 10.69
N VAL A 495 -29.13 8.47 9.36
CA VAL A 495 -30.29 8.17 8.53
C VAL A 495 -29.85 7.59 7.19
N TYR A 496 -30.81 7.19 6.35
CA TYR A 496 -30.62 7.23 4.90
C TYR A 496 -31.18 8.54 4.36
N GLU A 497 -30.40 9.27 3.57
CA GLU A 497 -30.86 10.47 2.86
C GLU A 497 -30.16 10.63 1.51
N ARG A 498 -30.89 11.01 0.46
CA ARG A 498 -30.34 11.16 -0.90
C ARG A 498 -30.69 12.51 -1.52
N TYR A 499 -29.70 13.10 -2.18
CA TYR A 499 -29.79 14.31 -2.98
C TYR A 499 -29.30 14.08 -4.40
N GLU A 500 -29.80 14.89 -5.33
CA GLU A 500 -29.26 15.00 -6.68
C GLU A 500 -28.97 16.47 -6.99
N GLU A 501 -27.67 16.78 -7.13
CA GLU A 501 -27.19 18.14 -7.42
C GLU A 501 -26.14 18.09 -8.53
N ASN A 502 -26.28 18.96 -9.52
CA ASN A 502 -25.43 18.97 -10.73
C ASN A 502 -25.28 17.59 -11.40
N GLY A 503 -26.28 16.72 -11.27
CA GLY A 503 -26.29 15.35 -11.78
C GLY A 503 -25.37 14.37 -11.03
N ILE A 504 -24.93 14.71 -9.81
CA ILE A 504 -24.24 13.82 -8.88
C ILE A 504 -25.25 13.35 -7.84
N GLN A 505 -25.22 12.06 -7.50
CA GLN A 505 -25.99 11.52 -6.38
C GLN A 505 -25.19 11.71 -5.09
N TYR A 506 -25.69 12.49 -4.13
CA TYR A 506 -25.10 12.56 -2.79
C TYR A 506 -25.93 11.72 -1.85
N VAL A 507 -25.31 10.73 -1.21
CA VAL A 507 -26.01 9.68 -0.47
C VAL A 507 -25.43 9.57 0.94
N VAL A 508 -26.27 9.89 1.92
CA VAL A 508 -26.00 9.72 3.35
C VAL A 508 -26.48 8.34 3.78
N LEU A 509 -25.58 7.55 4.36
CA LEU A 509 -25.77 6.14 4.73
C LEU A 509 -25.35 5.87 6.18
N GLY A 510 -25.62 6.81 7.10
CA GLY A 510 -25.38 6.64 8.54
C GLY A 510 -26.41 5.75 9.26
N CYS A 511 -26.92 4.73 8.57
CA CYS A 511 -27.96 3.83 9.08
C CYS A 511 -27.45 2.41 9.36
N GLY A 512 -26.13 2.25 9.59
CA GLY A 512 -25.50 0.95 9.82
C GLY A 512 -25.66 0.41 11.25
N GLY A 513 -25.87 1.26 12.25
CA GLY A 513 -26.09 0.79 13.64
C GLY A 513 -26.25 1.86 14.72
N ALA A 514 -25.62 3.03 14.53
CA ALA A 514 -25.58 4.15 15.46
C ALA A 514 -26.98 4.71 15.80
N PRO A 515 -27.10 5.62 16.79
CA PRO A 515 -28.40 6.12 17.22
C PRO A 515 -29.07 6.92 16.10
N LEU A 516 -30.26 6.50 15.67
CA LEU A 516 -30.94 7.12 14.52
C LEU A 516 -31.72 8.36 14.95
N TYR A 517 -31.78 9.38 14.10
CA TYR A 517 -32.47 10.63 14.41
C TYR A 517 -33.50 10.99 13.35
N SER A 518 -34.36 11.95 13.69
CA SER A 518 -35.26 12.57 12.72
C SER A 518 -34.60 13.75 12.05
N LEU A 519 -34.88 13.90 10.76
CA LEU A 519 -34.42 15.03 9.98
C LEU A 519 -35.35 16.23 10.19
N ALA A 520 -34.90 17.42 9.78
CA ALA A 520 -35.73 18.61 9.73
C ALA A 520 -36.98 18.39 8.89
N GLU A 521 -38.10 19.01 9.29
CA GLU A 521 -39.36 18.97 8.52
C GLU A 521 -39.17 19.59 7.13
N GLU A 522 -38.43 20.70 7.07
CA GLU A 522 -38.12 21.40 5.82
C GLU A 522 -36.81 20.88 5.20
N LYS A 523 -36.92 20.12 4.09
CA LYS A 523 -35.75 19.60 3.37
C LYS A 523 -35.01 20.69 2.60
N ILE A 524 -33.70 20.52 2.39
CA ILE A 524 -32.89 21.44 1.58
C ILE A 524 -33.08 21.16 0.07
N ALA A 525 -32.56 22.06 -0.77
CA ALA A 525 -32.58 21.88 -2.22
C ALA A 525 -31.85 20.58 -2.64
N GLY A 526 -32.29 19.98 -3.76
CA GLY A 526 -31.72 18.74 -4.28
C GLY A 526 -32.25 17.47 -3.63
N TYR A 527 -32.96 17.56 -2.49
CA TYR A 527 -33.50 16.41 -1.77
C TYR A 527 -34.36 15.51 -2.67
N GLN A 528 -34.12 14.21 -2.61
CA GLN A 528 -34.84 13.21 -3.39
C GLN A 528 -35.66 12.27 -2.51
N ASN A 529 -35.02 11.63 -1.52
CA ASN A 529 -35.68 10.62 -0.68
C ASN A 529 -34.90 10.38 0.63
N SER A 530 -35.56 9.83 1.64
CA SER A 530 -34.94 9.44 2.91
C SER A 530 -35.79 8.40 3.65
N PHE A 531 -35.16 7.73 4.61
CA PHE A 531 -35.87 7.12 5.72
C PHE A 531 -35.16 7.44 7.04
N GLU A 532 -35.95 7.54 8.10
CA GLU A 532 -35.51 7.81 9.46
C GLU A 532 -35.83 6.59 10.34
N HIS A 533 -35.15 6.45 11.47
CA HIS A 533 -35.41 5.38 12.45
C HIS A 533 -35.44 3.97 11.85
N ALA A 534 -34.62 3.72 10.83
CA ALA A 534 -34.40 2.38 10.30
C ALA A 534 -32.92 2.14 9.99
N LEU A 535 -32.53 0.87 10.09
CA LEU A 535 -31.22 0.36 9.69
C LEU A 535 -31.25 -0.05 8.22
N GLY A 536 -30.14 0.14 7.51
CA GLY A 536 -30.03 -0.17 6.09
C GLY A 536 -28.62 -0.07 5.53
N TYR A 537 -28.50 -0.33 4.24
CA TYR A 537 -27.29 -0.15 3.44
C TYR A 537 -27.67 0.09 1.97
N ALA A 538 -26.72 0.54 1.17
CA ALA A 538 -26.87 0.63 -0.28
C ALA A 538 -26.11 -0.50 -0.96
N ARG A 539 -26.75 -1.17 -1.93
CA ARG A 539 -26.16 -2.16 -2.83
C ARG A 539 -26.05 -1.57 -4.23
N ILE A 540 -24.85 -1.37 -4.72
CA ILE A 540 -24.59 -0.77 -6.03
C ILE A 540 -24.07 -1.84 -6.97
N THR A 541 -24.73 -2.03 -8.10
CA THR A 541 -24.34 -2.96 -9.15
C THR A 541 -23.90 -2.20 -10.40
N ILE A 542 -22.70 -2.52 -10.90
CA ILE A 542 -22.09 -1.94 -12.10
C ILE A 542 -22.11 -2.98 -13.22
N GLU A 543 -22.75 -2.64 -14.34
CA GLU A 543 -22.89 -3.47 -15.53
C GLU A 543 -22.45 -2.67 -16.76
N GLY A 544 -21.14 -2.60 -17.00
CA GLY A 544 -20.59 -1.85 -18.14
C GLY A 544 -20.89 -0.35 -18.03
N ASP A 545 -21.78 0.16 -18.89
CA ASP A 545 -22.20 1.57 -18.92
C ASP A 545 -23.52 1.83 -18.16
N LYS A 546 -23.98 0.87 -17.36
CA LYS A 546 -25.10 1.02 -16.43
C LYS A 546 -24.66 0.82 -14.98
N ALA A 547 -25.13 1.69 -14.09
CA ALA A 547 -24.98 1.53 -12.65
C ALA A 547 -26.35 1.68 -11.97
N THR A 548 -26.65 0.82 -11.00
CA THR A 548 -27.91 0.84 -10.25
C THR A 548 -27.63 0.68 -8.76
N MET A 549 -28.24 1.53 -7.95
CA MET A 549 -28.19 1.49 -6.49
C MET A 549 -29.55 1.08 -5.93
N ASP A 550 -29.60 -0.05 -5.25
CA ASP A 550 -30.73 -0.44 -4.42
C ASP A 550 -30.43 -0.09 -2.96
N VAL A 551 -31.34 0.61 -2.30
CA VAL A 551 -31.26 0.91 -0.88
C VAL A 551 -32.05 -0.15 -0.13
N ILE A 552 -31.36 -0.96 0.66
CA ILE A 552 -31.95 -2.10 1.35
C ILE A 552 -32.28 -1.71 2.79
N LYS A 553 -33.52 -1.97 3.19
CA LYS A 553 -34.00 -1.74 4.55
C LYS A 553 -33.88 -3.02 5.36
N VAL A 554 -33.22 -2.96 6.51
CA VAL A 554 -32.93 -4.12 7.36
C VAL A 554 -33.88 -4.20 8.55
N ALA A 555 -34.05 -3.11 9.29
CA ALA A 555 -34.88 -3.09 10.48
C ALA A 555 -35.42 -1.70 10.81
N ASP A 556 -36.58 -1.62 11.48
CA ASP A 556 -37.07 -0.37 12.09
C ASP A 556 -36.66 -0.31 13.56
N ILE A 557 -36.29 0.88 14.01
CA ILE A 557 -35.86 1.20 15.37
C ILE A 557 -36.90 2.10 16.04
N SER A 558 -37.12 1.93 17.34
CA SER A 558 -38.01 2.82 18.10
C SER A 558 -37.46 4.25 18.16
N GLU A 559 -38.34 5.25 18.19
CA GLU A 559 -37.93 6.67 18.23
C GLU A 559 -37.00 7.01 19.41
N ASP A 560 -37.13 6.30 20.53
CA ASP A 560 -36.26 6.44 21.71
C ASP A 560 -34.92 5.72 21.59
N ASN A 561 -34.64 5.09 20.46
CA ASN A 561 -33.44 4.32 20.15
C ASN A 561 -33.17 3.13 21.08
N LYS A 562 -34.19 2.51 21.68
CA LYS A 562 -33.99 1.41 22.62
C LYS A 562 -34.36 0.03 22.10
N ALA A 563 -35.11 -0.06 21.01
CA ALA A 563 -35.60 -1.34 20.53
C ALA A 563 -35.58 -1.45 19.02
N VAL A 564 -35.19 -2.62 18.53
CA VAL A 564 -35.55 -3.09 17.20
C VAL A 564 -37.03 -3.45 17.22
N THR A 565 -37.84 -2.77 16.42
CA THR A 565 -39.31 -2.90 16.42
C THR A 565 -39.81 -3.81 15.31
N HIS A 566 -39.07 -3.87 14.20
CA HIS A 566 -39.38 -4.73 13.05
C HIS A 566 -38.08 -5.11 12.34
N ILE A 567 -37.97 -6.34 11.85
CA ILE A 567 -36.88 -6.80 10.99
C ILE A 567 -37.50 -7.17 9.64
N TYR A 568 -37.01 -6.54 8.59
CA TYR A 568 -37.48 -6.76 7.23
C TYR A 568 -36.89 -8.05 6.64
N PRO A 569 -37.63 -8.77 5.78
CA PRO A 569 -37.07 -9.89 5.02
C PRO A 569 -35.85 -9.46 4.17
N PRO A 570 -34.95 -10.39 3.82
CA PRO A 570 -33.91 -10.15 2.81
C PRO A 570 -34.50 -9.57 1.52
N ASP A 571 -33.69 -8.78 0.79
CA ASP A 571 -34.07 -8.08 -0.45
C ASP A 571 -35.25 -7.09 -0.33
N THR A 572 -35.53 -6.58 0.88
CA THR A 572 -36.49 -5.47 1.02
C THR A 572 -35.88 -4.16 0.50
N VAL A 573 -36.06 -3.92 -0.80
CA VAL A 573 -35.64 -2.68 -1.46
C VAL A 573 -36.59 -1.54 -1.09
N PHE A 574 -36.05 -0.51 -0.45
CA PHE A 574 -36.75 0.75 -0.17
C PHE A 574 -36.81 1.64 -1.41
N GLU A 575 -35.69 1.74 -2.13
CA GLU A 575 -35.53 2.59 -3.29
C GLU A 575 -34.54 1.98 -4.28
N THR A 576 -34.81 2.13 -5.58
CA THR A 576 -33.87 1.81 -6.66
C THR A 576 -33.57 3.08 -7.44
N VAL A 577 -32.27 3.39 -7.61
CA VAL A 577 -31.77 4.55 -8.36
C VAL A 577 -30.90 4.06 -9.49
N THR A 578 -31.15 4.51 -10.72
CA THR A 578 -30.25 4.25 -11.86
C THR A 578 -29.41 5.49 -12.10
N PHE A 579 -28.08 5.34 -12.11
CA PHE A 579 -27.18 6.43 -12.43
C PHE A 579 -27.16 6.65 -13.94
N ASN A 580 -27.35 7.90 -14.36
CA ASN A 580 -27.32 8.28 -15.76
C ASN A 580 -25.90 8.75 -16.09
N LYS A 581 -25.23 8.05 -17.02
CA LYS A 581 -23.89 8.44 -17.47
C LYS A 581 -23.88 9.88 -17.99
N LYS A 582 -23.07 10.74 -17.38
CA LYS A 582 -22.80 12.07 -17.92
C LYS A 582 -21.96 11.93 -19.19
N GLN A 583 -22.35 12.61 -20.27
CA GLN A 583 -21.47 12.76 -21.42
C GLN A 583 -20.28 13.63 -20.99
N SER A 584 -19.06 13.10 -21.12
CA SER A 584 -17.84 13.83 -20.76
C SER A 584 -17.84 15.22 -21.42
N PRO A 585 -17.51 16.30 -20.69
CA PRO A 585 -17.50 17.67 -21.22
C PRO A 585 -16.45 17.91 -22.32
N ALA A 586 -15.62 16.91 -22.65
CA ALA A 586 -14.58 16.98 -23.68
C ALA A 586 -15.07 17.40 -25.08
N ASN A 587 -16.36 17.24 -25.40
CA ASN A 587 -16.93 17.69 -26.68
C ASN A 587 -17.42 19.16 -26.67
N SER A 588 -17.60 19.77 -25.50
CA SER A 588 -18.12 21.13 -25.36
C SER A 588 -17.06 22.19 -25.65
N THR A 589 -15.80 21.94 -25.25
CA THR A 589 -14.70 22.89 -25.42
C THR A 589 -14.26 23.01 -26.88
N ILE A 590 -14.31 21.91 -27.64
CA ILE A 590 -14.08 21.92 -29.10
C ILE A 590 -15.21 22.68 -29.80
N PHE A 591 -16.46 22.52 -29.37
CA PHE A 591 -17.59 23.24 -29.97
C PHE A 591 -17.53 24.75 -29.70
N LEU A 592 -17.14 25.16 -28.49
CA LEU A 592 -17.01 26.58 -28.13
C LEU A 592 -15.79 27.24 -28.81
N MET A 593 -14.65 26.52 -28.94
CA MET A 593 -13.50 27.01 -29.71
C MET A 593 -13.81 27.16 -31.19
N VAL A 594 -14.54 26.21 -31.81
CA VAL A 594 -14.94 26.30 -33.23
C VAL A 594 -15.92 27.46 -33.46
N ILE A 595 -16.84 27.73 -32.52
CA ILE A 595 -17.75 28.88 -32.61
C ILE A 595 -16.99 30.21 -32.45
N LEU A 596 -16.03 30.31 -31.51
CA LEU A 596 -15.21 31.52 -31.32
C LEU A 596 -14.25 31.77 -32.49
N PHE A 597 -13.72 30.71 -33.12
CA PHE A 597 -12.86 30.82 -34.30
C PHE A 597 -13.66 31.25 -35.54
N THR A 598 -14.84 30.67 -35.75
CA THR A 598 -15.72 31.06 -36.88
C THR A 598 -16.26 32.47 -36.73
N ALA A 599 -16.65 32.90 -35.52
CA ALA A 599 -17.04 34.28 -35.25
C ALA A 599 -15.89 35.29 -35.50
N SER A 600 -14.66 34.96 -35.09
CA SER A 600 -13.47 35.80 -35.30
C SER A 600 -13.08 35.92 -36.79
N VAL A 601 -13.26 34.85 -37.57
CA VAL A 601 -13.03 34.87 -39.02
C VAL A 601 -14.10 35.67 -39.75
N ILE A 602 -15.38 35.55 -39.38
CA ILE A 602 -16.48 36.33 -39.98
C ILE A 602 -16.31 37.83 -39.70
N ILE A 603 -15.91 38.22 -38.48
CA ILE A 603 -15.64 39.62 -38.12
C ILE A 603 -14.44 40.18 -38.90
N ARG A 604 -13.37 39.37 -39.12
CA ARG A 604 -12.23 39.77 -39.95
C ARG A 604 -12.56 39.89 -41.44
N MET A 605 -13.47 39.07 -41.96
CA MET A 605 -13.90 39.14 -43.36
C MET A 605 -14.84 40.33 -43.64
N ASN A 606 -15.72 40.69 -42.69
CA ASN A 606 -16.57 41.88 -42.83
C ASN A 606 -15.78 43.19 -42.73
N LYS A 607 -14.79 43.29 -41.84
CA LYS A 607 -13.90 44.48 -41.77
C LYS A 607 -13.01 44.68 -43.01
N LYS A 608 -12.80 43.63 -43.83
CA LYS A 608 -12.07 43.74 -45.11
C LYS A 608 -12.95 44.17 -46.29
N LYS A 609 -14.29 44.04 -46.18
CA LYS A 609 -15.22 44.50 -47.22
C LYS A 609 -15.59 45.99 -47.10
N GLU A 610 -15.43 46.59 -45.92
CA GLU A 610 -15.65 48.04 -45.72
C GLU A 610 -14.42 48.92 -46.04
N LYS A 611 -13.31 48.32 -46.50
CA LYS A 611 -12.09 49.04 -46.92
C LYS A 611 -11.74 48.85 -48.41
N LYS A 612 -12.74 48.59 -49.25
CA LYS A 612 -12.58 48.61 -50.72
C LYS A 612 -13.62 49.48 -51.38
#